data_AF-A0A1I1ZQI4-F1
#
_entry.id   AF-A0A1I1ZQI4-F1
#
_cell.length_a   1.000
_cell.length_b   1.000
_cell.length_c   1.000
_cell.angle_alpha   90.00
_cell.angle_beta   90.00
_cell.angle_gamma   90.00
#
_symmetry.space_group_name_H-M   'P 1'
#
loop_
_entity.id
_entity.type
_entity.pdbx_description
1 polymer ?
#
loop_
_entity_poly.entity_id
_entity_poly.type
_entity_poly.pdbx_seq_one_letter_code
_entity_poly.pdbx_strand_id
1 'polypeptide(L)' 'MSDKQEQQQLVEHAIAKLESKGPLNGVDTEIYKDLIALREKIKMKSYRVDWNGFWNVILHLIDKGSDFFDN' A
#
# COMPACT_ATOMS: atom_id res chain seq x y z
N MET A 1 14.91 0.18 13.53
CA MET A 1 13.56 0.59 13.09
C MET A 1 12.61 -0.54 13.46
N SER A 2 11.38 -0.27 13.90
CA SER A 2 10.41 -1.35 14.16
C SER A 2 9.71 -1.78 12.87
N ASP A 3 9.35 -3.06 12.73
CA ASP A 3 8.66 -3.58 11.53
C ASP A 3 7.43 -2.75 11.15
N LYS A 4 6.71 -2.28 12.17
CA LYS A 4 5.56 -1.38 12.03
C LYS A 4 5.91 -0.05 11.36
N GLN A 5 7.04 0.56 11.72
CA GLN A 5 7.50 1.82 11.11
C GLN A 5 7.93 1.60 9.65
N GLU A 6 8.58 0.48 9.36
CA GLU A 6 9.04 0.15 8.01
C GLU A 6 7.86 -0.14 7.07
N GLN A 7 6.89 -0.94 7.52
CA GLN A 7 5.65 -1.18 6.79
C GLN A 7 4.86 0.12 6.56
N GLN A 8 4.83 1.02 7.54
CA GLN A 8 4.23 2.34 7.36
C GLN A 8 4.95 3.13 6.27
N GLN A 9 6.28 3.22 6.31
CA GLN A 9 7.07 3.94 5.31
C GLN A 9 6.87 3.42 3.90
N LEU A 10 6.79 2.10 3.72
CA LEU A 10 6.51 1.50 2.42
C LEU A 10 5.13 1.88 1.88
N VAL A 11 4.11 1.88 2.74
CA VAL A 11 2.76 2.29 2.36
C VAL A 11 2.71 3.77 1.98
N GLU A 12 3.35 4.66 2.76
CA GLU A 12 3.42 6.09 2.41
C GLU A 12 4.17 6.31 1.09
N HIS A 13 5.25 5.55 0.83
CA HIS A 13 5.98 5.64 -0.43
C HIS A 13 5.14 5.19 -1.63
N ALA A 14 4.36 4.11 -1.48
CA ALA A 14 3.46 3.63 -2.53
C ALA A 14 2.35 4.65 -2.85
N ILE A 15 1.76 5.26 -1.81
CA ILE A 15 0.77 6.34 -1.94
C ILE A 15 1.37 7.53 -2.70
N ALA A 16 2.55 8.00 -2.28
CA ALA A 16 3.23 9.11 -2.94
C ALA A 16 3.56 8.81 -4.43
N LYS A 17 3.93 7.57 -4.75
CA LYS A 17 4.18 7.14 -6.13
C LYS A 17 2.90 7.10 -6.97
N LEU A 18 1.75 6.78 -6.37
CA LEU A 18 0.45 6.90 -7.04
C LEU A 18 0.09 8.35 -7.32
N GLU A 19 0.20 9.21 -6.32
CA GLU A 19 -0.13 10.63 -6.43
C GLU A 19 0.75 11.36 -7.46
N SER A 20 2.00 10.93 -7.64
CA SER A 20 2.91 11.53 -8.62
C SER A 20 2.61 11.17 -10.07
N LYS A 21 1.81 10.13 -10.35
CA LYS A 21 1.42 9.74 -11.72
C LYS A 21 0.39 10.68 -12.35
N GLY A 22 -0.20 11.61 -11.58
CA GLY A 22 -1.25 12.51 -12.05
C GLY A 22 -2.65 11.95 -11.79
N PRO A 23 -3.65 12.24 -12.65
CA PRO A 23 -5.01 11.76 -12.44
C PRO A 23 -5.05 10.23 -12.38
N LEU A 24 -5.47 9.69 -11.25
CA LEU A 24 -5.61 8.26 -11.06
C LEU A 24 -6.71 7.72 -11.99
N ASN A 25 -6.41 6.65 -12.71
CA ASN A 25 -7.44 5.91 -13.43
C ASN A 25 -8.36 5.16 -12.43
N GLY A 26 -9.37 4.44 -12.94
CA GLY A 26 -10.31 3.70 -12.08
C GLY A 26 -9.62 2.69 -11.15
N VAL A 27 -8.67 1.92 -11.69
CA VAL A 27 -7.91 0.89 -10.95
C VAL A 27 -6.97 1.53 -9.93
N ASP A 28 -6.23 2.56 -10.34
CA ASP A 28 -5.32 3.31 -9.47
C ASP A 28 -6.06 3.94 -8.29
N THR A 29 -7.30 4.40 -8.52
CA THR A 29 -8.16 4.95 -7.48
C THR A 29 -8.55 3.88 -6.45
N GLU A 30 -8.81 2.65 -6.88
CA GLU A 30 -9.10 1.55 -5.97
C GLU A 30 -7.87 1.14 -5.17
N ILE A 31 -6.71 1.02 -5.82
CA ILE A 31 -5.43 0.73 -5.15
C ILE A 31 -5.11 1.82 -4.12
N TYR A 32 -5.32 3.08 -4.48
CA TYR A 32 -5.13 4.21 -3.57
C TYR A 32 -6.02 4.10 -2.33
N LYS A 33 -7.32 3.80 -2.49
CA LYS A 33 -8.24 3.58 -1.37
C LYS A 33 -7.78 2.44 -0.46
N ASP A 34 -7.33 1.34 -1.05
CA ASP A 34 -6.85 0.18 -0.30
C ASP A 34 -5.56 0.50 0.48
N LEU A 35 -4.62 1.26 -0.11
CA LEU A 35 -3.41 1.73 0.57
C LEU A 35 -3.74 2.68 1.73
N ILE A 36 -4.73 3.56 1.57
CA ILE A 36 -5.20 4.43 2.66
C ILE A 36 -5.79 3.58 3.79
N ALA A 37 -6.60 2.56 3.47
CA ALA A 37 -7.14 1.65 4.48
C ALA A 37 -6.03 0.87 5.21
N LEU A 38 -4.99 0.43 4.48
CA LEU A 38 -3.82 -0.23 5.06
C LEU A 38 -3.03 0.71 5.97
N ARG A 39 -2.80 1.96 5.56
CA ARG A 39 -2.16 3.00 6.38
C ARG A 39 -2.87 3.19 7.71
N GLU A 40 -4.20 3.30 7.69
CA GLU A 40 -4.98 3.45 8.92
C GLU A 40 -4.92 2.21 9.79
N LYS A 41 -4.96 1.00 9.21
CA LYS A 41 -4.75 -0.26 9.95
C LYS A 41 -3.39 -0.30 10.63
N ILE A 42 -2.31 0.12 9.95
CA ILE A 42 -0.96 0.16 10.53
C ILE A 42 -0.92 1.12 11.72
N LYS A 43 -1.54 2.30 11.63
CA LYS A 43 -1.57 3.28 12.74
C LYS A 43 -2.28 2.76 14.00
N MET A 44 -3.18 1.79 13.87
CA MET A 44 -3.89 1.21 15.02
C MET A 44 -2.93 0.60 16.05
N LYS A 45 -3.26 0.73 17.34
CA LYS A 45 -2.48 0.13 18.43
C LYS A 45 -2.47 -1.40 18.39
N SER A 46 -3.52 -2.01 17.86
CA SER A 46 -3.69 -3.47 17.73
C SER A 46 -3.00 -4.09 16.52
N TYR A 47 -2.32 -3.29 15.70
CA TYR A 47 -1.64 -3.78 14.50
C TYR A 47 -0.51 -4.76 14.85
N ARG A 48 -0.62 -5.99 14.35
CA ARG A 48 0.31 -7.11 14.60
C ARG A 48 0.63 -7.92 13.33
N VAL A 49 0.41 -7.34 12.15
CA VAL A 49 0.63 -8.04 10.89
C VAL A 49 2.13 -8.24 10.71
N ASP A 50 2.55 -9.49 10.50
CA ASP A 50 3.93 -9.84 10.21
C ASP A 50 4.29 -9.51 8.76
N TRP A 51 5.56 -9.65 8.40
CA TRP A 51 6.03 -9.33 7.06
C TRP A 51 5.38 -10.17 5.96
N ASN A 52 5.10 -11.45 6.21
CA ASN A 52 4.44 -12.30 5.22
C ASN A 52 2.99 -11.85 4.98
N GLY A 53 2.24 -11.57 6.04
CA GLY A 53 0.89 -11.04 5.95
C GLY A 53 0.86 -9.67 5.26
N PHE A 54 1.84 -8.82 5.55
CA PHE A 54 1.98 -7.52 4.89
C PHE A 54 2.25 -7.70 3.39
N TRP A 55 3.21 -8.53 3.00
CA TRP A 55 3.52 -8.80 1.60
C TRP A 55 2.36 -9.42 0.84
N ASN A 56 1.56 -10.30 1.46
CA ASN A 56 0.36 -10.83 0.83
C ASN A 56 -0.67 -9.74 0.52
N VAL A 57 -0.84 -8.76 1.41
CA VAL A 57 -1.70 -7.59 1.15
C VAL A 57 -1.13 -6.77 0.00
N ILE A 58 0.18 -6.47 0.02
CA ILE A 58 0.84 -5.70 -1.05
C ILE A 58 0.74 -6.41 -2.40
N LEU A 59 1.02 -7.71 -2.47
CA LEU A 59 0.92 -8.51 -3.69
C LEU A 59 -0.51 -8.52 -4.26
N HIS A 60 -1.52 -8.57 -3.41
CA HIS A 60 -2.91 -8.46 -3.85
C HIS A 60 -3.23 -7.09 -4.46
N LEU A 61 -2.62 -6.01 -3.94
CA LEU A 61 -2.75 -4.67 -4.52
C LEU A 61 -2.00 -4.53 -5.84
N ILE A 62 -0.83 -5.18 -5.95
CA ILE A 62 -0.05 -5.25 -7.19
C ILE A 62 -0.80 -6.05 -8.26
N ASP A 63 -1.42 -7.17 -7.91
CA ASP A 63 -2.20 -8.00 -8.84
C ASP A 63 -3.38 -7.23 -9.45
N LYS A 64 -4.11 -6.46 -8.61
CA LYS A 64 -5.15 -5.54 -9.06
C LYS A 64 -4.64 -4.46 -10.02
N GLY A 65 -3.39 -4.05 -9.85
CA GLY A 65 -2.72 -3.07 -10.69
C GLY A 65 -1.57 -3.68 -11.45
N SER A 66 -1.68 -4.87 -12.05
CA SER A 66 -0.53 -5.50 -12.72
C SER A 66 0.00 -4.71 -13.92
N ASP A 67 -0.72 -3.69 -14.40
CA ASP A 67 -0.21 -2.64 -15.30
C ASP A 67 0.62 -1.52 -14.59
N PHE A 68 0.74 -1.56 -13.26
CA PHE A 68 1.23 -0.45 -12.43
C PHE A 68 2.74 -0.51 -12.13
N PHE A 69 3.34 -1.70 -12.21
CA PHE A 69 4.74 -1.98 -11.85
C PHE A 69 5.63 -2.40 -13.04
N ASP A 70 5.07 -2.57 -14.24
CA ASP A 70 5.79 -2.99 -15.45
C ASP A 70 6.42 -1.82 -16.25
N ASN A 71 6.77 -0.71 -15.58
CA ASN A 71 7.43 0.45 -16.21
C ASN A 71 8.54 1.04 -15.34
#